data_AF-A0A925F2Y0-F1
#
_entry.id   AF-A0A925F2Y0-F1
#
_cell.length_a   1.000
_cell.length_b   1.000
_cell.length_c   1.000
_cell.angle_alpha   90.00
_cell.angle_beta   90.00
_cell.angle_gamma   90.00
#
_symmetry.space_group_name_H-M   'P 1'
#
loop_
_entity.id
_entity.type
_entity.pdbx_description
1 polymer ?
#
loop_
_entity_poly.entity_id
_entity_poly.type
_entity_poly.pdbx_seq_one_letter_code
_entity_poly.pdbx_strand_id
1 'polypeptide(L)'
;MTGVREVDYVRNFADEVNRNFTKIYIVLSVFVGLLLLVIVLLVNNTIKLSLYSQRFLIRSMQLVGATHGFIRKPFLLKGAMQGLLSAGIACGLLFGLLQVANAHIPELRALQETDAMLLLGGVVVLLGVLVGVLSTLQSVERYLRLSLDELY
;
A
#
# COMPACT_ATOMS: atom_id res chain seq x y z
N MET A 1 -37.75 -13.04 -48.39
CA MET A 1 -36.30 -12.75 -48.34
C MET A 1 -36.08 -11.79 -47.19
N THR A 2 -35.97 -12.31 -45.97
CA THR A 2 -34.72 -12.73 -45.29
C THR A 2 -33.87 -11.56 -44.79
N GLY A 3 -33.77 -11.48 -43.46
CA GLY A 3 -32.52 -11.08 -42.81
C GLY A 3 -32.52 -9.73 -42.09
N VAL A 4 -33.41 -9.54 -41.11
CA VAL A 4 -33.14 -8.56 -40.05
C VAL A 4 -32.03 -9.14 -39.18
N ARG A 5 -30.84 -8.58 -39.32
CA ARG A 5 -29.66 -8.93 -38.53
C ARG A 5 -29.79 -8.19 -37.20
N GLU A 6 -30.23 -8.92 -36.18
CA GLU A 6 -30.40 -8.48 -34.81
C GLU A 6 -29.05 -7.98 -34.26
N VAL A 7 -28.98 -6.68 -34.00
CA VAL A 7 -27.83 -6.00 -33.37
C VAL A 7 -27.95 -6.20 -31.86
N ASP A 8 -27.87 -7.45 -31.40
CA ASP A 8 -27.86 -7.80 -29.96
C ASP A 8 -26.48 -8.30 -29.47
N TYR A 9 -25.51 -8.44 -30.39
CA TYR A 9 -24.16 -8.91 -30.09
C TYR A 9 -23.23 -7.90 -29.40
N VAL A 10 -23.62 -6.63 -29.27
CA VAL A 10 -22.74 -5.59 -28.71
C VAL A 10 -23.04 -5.30 -27.23
N ARG A 11 -24.29 -5.42 -26.78
CA ARG A 11 -24.63 -5.19 -25.36
C ARG A 11 -24.26 -6.37 -24.47
N ASN A 12 -24.65 -7.59 -24.85
CA ASN A 12 -24.41 -8.77 -24.01
C ASN A 12 -22.92 -9.10 -23.82
N PHE A 13 -22.09 -8.95 -24.87
CA PHE A 13 -20.64 -9.19 -24.74
C PHE A 13 -19.96 -8.11 -23.90
N ALA A 14 -20.32 -6.83 -24.08
CA ALA A 14 -19.79 -5.75 -23.26
C ALA A 14 -20.20 -5.89 -21.79
N ASP A 15 -21.45 -6.30 -21.53
CA ASP A 15 -21.98 -6.53 -20.18
C ASP A 15 -21.35 -7.77 -19.51
N GLU A 16 -21.06 -8.82 -20.27
CA GLU A 16 -20.32 -10.00 -19.81
C GLU A 16 -18.87 -9.69 -19.45
N VAL A 17 -18.17 -8.95 -20.33
CA VAL A 17 -16.79 -8.50 -20.11
C VAL A 17 -16.73 -7.58 -18.89
N ASN A 18 -17.60 -6.57 -18.81
CA ASN A 18 -17.66 -5.64 -17.68
C ASN A 18 -17.98 -6.35 -16.35
N ARG A 19 -18.89 -7.33 -16.37
CA ARG A 19 -19.20 -8.15 -15.19
C ARG A 19 -18.01 -8.98 -14.74
N ASN A 20 -17.23 -9.53 -15.67
CA ASN A 20 -16.02 -10.28 -15.35
C ASN A 20 -14.92 -9.37 -14.78
N PHE A 21 -14.67 -8.21 -15.39
CA PHE A 21 -13.75 -7.21 -14.85
C PHE A 21 -14.17 -6.76 -13.44
N THR A 22 -15.45 -6.45 -13.22
CA THR A 22 -15.96 -6.06 -11.90
C THR A 22 -15.70 -7.14 -10.85
N LYS A 23 -15.94 -8.42 -11.18
CA LYS A 23 -15.61 -9.54 -10.28
C LYS A 23 -14.12 -9.60 -9.96
N ILE A 24 -13.25 -9.46 -10.97
CA ILE A 24 -11.80 -9.47 -10.78
C ILE A 24 -11.37 -8.32 -9.87
N TYR A 25 -11.88 -7.10 -10.11
CA TYR A 25 -11.59 -5.94 -9.27
C TYR A 25 -12.01 -6.14 -7.82
N ILE A 26 -13.20 -6.72 -7.58
CA ILE A 26 -13.68 -7.00 -6.21
C ILE A 26 -12.76 -8.02 -5.53
N VAL A 27 -12.44 -9.13 -6.19
CA VAL A 27 -11.55 -10.16 -5.62
C VAL A 27 -10.18 -9.58 -5.30
N LEU A 28 -9.60 -8.80 -6.21
CA LEU A 28 -8.31 -8.18 -6.00
C LEU A 28 -8.34 -7.13 -4.88
N SER A 29 -9.43 -6.35 -4.78
CA SER A 29 -9.61 -5.36 -3.72
C SER A 29 -9.69 -6.02 -2.34
N VAL A 30 -10.45 -7.11 -2.21
CA VAL A 30 -10.52 -7.91 -0.98
C VAL A 30 -9.14 -8.48 -0.62
N PHE A 31 -8.41 -8.99 -1.61
CA PHE A 31 -7.08 -9.53 -1.40
C PHE A 31 -6.08 -8.47 -0.91
N VAL A 32 -6.07 -7.28 -1.52
CA VAL A 32 -5.26 -6.14 -1.06
C VAL A 32 -5.65 -5.72 0.36
N GLY A 33 -6.94 -5.67 0.66
CA GLY A 33 -7.43 -5.37 2.02
C GLY A 33 -6.93 -6.37 3.07
N LEU A 34 -6.92 -7.67 2.74
CA LEU A 34 -6.39 -8.71 3.62
C LEU A 34 -4.88 -8.54 3.86
N LEU A 35 -4.12 -8.27 2.79
CA LEU A 35 -2.67 -8.03 2.92
C LEU A 35 -2.38 -6.81 3.79
N LEU A 36 -3.15 -5.73 3.66
CA LEU A 36 -3.02 -4.56 4.54
C LEU A 36 -3.25 -4.92 6.01
N LEU A 37 -4.24 -5.77 6.29
CA LEU A 37 -4.51 -6.26 7.65
C LEU A 37 -3.30 -7.03 8.21
N VAL A 38 -2.73 -7.94 7.43
CA VAL A 38 -1.52 -8.69 7.81
C VAL A 38 -0.35 -7.75 8.10
N ILE A 39 -0.14 -6.72 7.27
CA ILE A 39 0.91 -5.71 7.48
C ILE A 39 0.70 -4.99 8.81
N VAL A 40 -0.52 -4.54 9.11
CA VAL A 40 -0.83 -3.87 10.39
C VAL A 40 -0.54 -4.78 11.59
N LEU A 41 -0.89 -6.07 11.51
CA LEU A 41 -0.58 -7.03 12.57
C LEU A 41 0.93 -7.23 12.76
N LEU A 42 1.69 -7.35 11.67
CA LEU A 42 3.15 -7.47 11.72
C LEU A 42 3.81 -6.23 12.33
N VAL A 43 3.36 -5.03 11.95
CA VAL A 43 3.88 -3.76 12.49
C VAL A 43 3.57 -3.65 13.99
N ASN A 44 2.35 -3.99 14.42
CA ASN A 44 2.00 -4.05 15.84
C ASN A 44 2.93 -4.97 16.64
N ASN A 45 3.15 -6.18 16.14
CA ASN A 45 4.04 -7.15 16.80
C ASN A 45 5.50 -6.68 16.83
N THR A 46 5.96 -6.06 15.74
CA THR A 46 7.33 -5.53 15.62
C THR A 46 7.56 -4.38 16.61
N ILE A 47 6.59 -3.49 16.78
CA ILE A 47 6.67 -2.39 17.75
C ILE A 47 6.74 -2.94 19.18
N LYS A 48 5.91 -3.93 19.53
CA LYS A 48 5.97 -4.60 20.84
C LYS A 48 7.35 -5.18 21.13
N LEU A 49 7.92 -5.91 20.18
CA LEU A 49 9.28 -6.47 20.27
C LEU A 49 10.33 -5.36 20.44
N SER A 50 10.23 -4.30 19.64
CA SER A 50 11.18 -3.20 19.66
C SER A 50 11.14 -2.41 20.98
N LEU A 51 9.95 -2.22 21.55
CA LEU A 51 9.73 -1.61 22.86
C LEU A 51 10.32 -2.45 23.99
N TYR A 52 10.11 -3.76 23.96
CA TYR A 52 10.71 -4.68 24.93
C TYR A 52 12.24 -4.63 24.89
N SER A 53 12.82 -4.62 23.68
CA SER A 53 14.27 -4.58 23.47
C SER A 53 14.88 -3.24 23.91
N GLN A 54 14.16 -2.13 23.75
CA GLN A 54 14.65 -0.77 24.04
C GLN A 54 14.14 -0.20 25.37
N ARG A 55 13.62 -1.04 26.28
CA ARG A 55 13.05 -0.61 27.57
C ARG A 55 13.93 0.34 28.37
N PHE A 56 15.26 0.14 28.33
CA PHE A 56 16.22 1.00 29.04
C PHE A 56 16.36 2.39 28.38
N LEU A 57 16.36 2.44 27.04
CA LEU A 57 16.45 3.67 26.27
C LEU A 57 15.25 4.57 26.56
N ILE A 58 14.06 3.98 26.60
CA ILE A 58 12.80 4.70 26.87
C ILE A 58 12.78 5.23 28.30
N ARG A 59 13.22 4.41 29.27
CA ARG A 59 13.33 4.84 30.67
C ARG A 59 14.29 6.01 30.83
N SER A 60 15.44 5.98 30.14
CA SER A 60 16.38 7.10 30.11
C SER A 60 15.77 8.36 29.47
N MET A 61 15.05 8.22 28.35
CA MET A 61 14.35 9.35 27.72
C MET A 61 13.28 9.96 28.64
N GLN A 62 12.54 9.15 29.38
CA GLN A 62 11.53 9.62 30.34
C GLN A 62 12.16 10.40 31.51
N LEU A 63 13.33 9.99 31.99
CA LEU A 63 14.04 10.68 33.09
C LEU A 63 14.50 12.10 32.71
N VAL A 64 14.70 12.36 31.43
CA VAL A 64 15.06 13.69 30.90
C VAL A 64 13.81 14.51 30.51
N GLY A 65 12.61 14.01 30.80
CA GLY A 65 11.35 14.68 30.49
C GLY A 65 10.94 14.62 29.01
N ALA A 66 11.44 13.62 28.26
CA ALA A 66 11.10 13.49 26.85
C ALA A 66 9.60 13.24 26.65
N THR A 67 8.98 14.04 25.79
CA THR A 67 7.56 13.93 25.46
C THR A 67 7.27 12.65 24.67
N HIS A 68 6.05 12.13 24.77
CA HIS A 68 5.51 11.04 23.96
C HIS A 68 5.79 11.20 22.44
N GLY A 69 5.86 12.45 21.96
CA GLY A 69 6.20 12.80 20.58
C GLY A 69 7.66 12.52 20.19
N PHE A 70 8.59 12.62 21.13
CA PHE A 70 10.01 12.35 20.90
C PHE A 70 10.29 10.85 20.75
N ILE A 71 9.56 10.01 21.49
CA ILE A 71 9.68 8.55 21.45
C ILE A 71 9.16 7.99 20.12
N ARG A 72 8.09 8.57 19.54
CA ARG A 72 7.50 8.09 18.27
C ARG A 72 8.28 8.47 17.00
N LYS A 73 9.01 9.59 17.01
CA LYS A 73 9.75 10.10 15.85
C LYS A 73 10.65 9.07 15.15
N PRO A 74 11.53 8.32 15.85
CA PRO A 74 12.40 7.34 15.20
C PRO A 74 11.64 6.20 14.52
N PHE A 75 10.49 5.79 15.06
CA PHE A 75 9.66 4.74 14.47
C PHE A 75 8.95 5.25 13.20
N LEU A 76 8.48 6.49 13.23
CA LEU A 76 7.85 7.14 12.08
C LEU A 76 8.82 7.32 10.92
N LEU A 77 10.05 7.72 11.22
CA LEU A 77 11.08 7.87 10.20
C LEU A 77 11.41 6.51 9.55
N LYS A 78 11.51 5.44 10.34
CA LYS A 78 11.68 4.08 9.82
C LYS A 78 10.52 3.67 8.91
N GLY A 79 9.28 3.94 9.31
CA GLY A 79 8.08 3.68 8.51
C GLY A 79 8.06 4.43 7.19
N ALA A 80 8.41 5.72 7.21
CA ALA A 80 8.50 6.54 6.00
C ALA A 80 9.59 6.02 5.04
N MET A 81 10.76 5.66 5.54
CA MET A 81 11.85 5.11 4.72
C MET A 81 11.47 3.75 4.11
N GLN A 82 10.80 2.88 4.86
CA GLN A 82 10.29 1.61 4.34
C GLN A 82 9.20 1.82 3.27
N GLY A 83 8.30 2.78 3.49
CA GLY A 83 7.30 3.20 2.49
C GLY A 83 7.94 3.70 1.20
N LEU A 84 8.98 4.52 1.30
CA LEU A 84 9.70 5.03 0.14
C LEU A 84 10.45 3.92 -0.63
N LEU A 85 11.12 3.02 0.09
CA LEU A 85 11.83 1.89 -0.52
C LEU A 85 10.86 0.92 -1.23
N SER A 86 9.75 0.59 -0.58
CA SER A 86 8.73 -0.29 -1.19
C SER A 86 8.09 0.34 -2.43
N ALA A 87 7.80 1.64 -2.40
CA ALA A 87 7.33 2.37 -3.57
C ALA A 87 8.35 2.36 -4.72
N GLY A 88 9.64 2.57 -4.42
CA GLY A 88 10.70 2.50 -5.42
C GLY A 88 10.78 1.13 -6.10
N ILE A 89 10.70 0.06 -5.31
CA ILE A 89 10.67 -1.32 -5.82
C ILE A 89 9.41 -1.55 -6.68
N ALA A 90 8.24 -1.09 -6.22
CA ALA A 90 6.99 -1.23 -6.95
C ALA A 90 7.04 -0.50 -8.31
N CYS A 91 7.52 0.74 -8.36
CA CYS A 91 7.71 1.49 -9.60
C CYS A 91 8.69 0.80 -10.55
N GLY A 92 9.81 0.28 -10.02
CA GLY A 92 10.78 -0.49 -10.81
C GLY A 92 10.18 -1.75 -11.43
N LEU A 93 9.41 -2.51 -10.65
CA LEU A 93 8.71 -3.70 -11.14
C LEU A 93 7.64 -3.35 -12.17
N LEU A 94 6.86 -2.29 -11.94
CA LEU A 94 5.87 -1.80 -12.91
C LEU A 94 6.51 -1.46 -14.25
N PHE A 95 7.60 -0.68 -14.22
CA PHE A 95 8.32 -0.32 -15.43
C PHE A 95 8.93 -1.55 -16.14
N GLY A 96 9.48 -2.50 -15.37
CA GLY A 96 9.99 -3.76 -15.91
C GLY A 96 8.91 -4.59 -16.59
N LEU A 97 7.74 -4.73 -15.96
CA LEU A 97 6.60 -5.44 -16.54
C LEU A 97 6.07 -4.75 -17.80
N LEU A 98 6.01 -3.41 -17.82
CA LEU A 98 5.62 -2.65 -19.01
C LEU A 98 6.57 -2.90 -20.18
N GLN A 99 7.89 -2.94 -19.93
CA GLN A 99 8.88 -3.23 -20.98
C GLN A 99 8.70 -4.64 -21.57
N VAL A 100 8.46 -5.64 -20.70
CA VAL A 100 8.18 -7.02 -21.14
C VAL A 100 6.86 -7.10 -21.91
N ALA A 101 5.81 -6.43 -21.43
CA ALA A 101 4.51 -6.41 -22.09
C ALA A 101 4.57 -5.75 -23.47
N ASN A 102 5.28 -4.62 -23.59
CA ASN A 102 5.51 -3.91 -24.84
C ASN A 102 6.28 -4.74 -25.88
N ALA A 103 7.15 -5.66 -25.44
CA ALA A 103 7.87 -6.56 -26.33
C ALA A 103 6.96 -7.64 -26.96
N HIS A 104 5.92 -8.06 -26.25
CA HIS A 104 4.99 -9.10 -26.72
C HIS A 104 3.78 -8.53 -27.46
N ILE A 105 3.35 -7.30 -27.10
CA ILE A 105 2.17 -6.66 -27.66
C ILE A 105 2.53 -5.19 -27.96
N PRO A 106 2.95 -4.88 -29.21
CA PRO A 106 3.39 -3.53 -29.57
C PRO A 106 2.25 -2.50 -29.57
N GLU A 107 1.00 -2.94 -29.68
CA GLU A 107 -0.20 -2.09 -29.61
C GLU A 107 -0.35 -1.37 -28.25
N LEU A 108 0.19 -1.95 -27.16
CA LEU A 108 0.19 -1.36 -25.83
C LEU A 108 1.01 -0.06 -25.75
N ARG A 109 2.02 0.11 -26.61
CA ARG A 109 2.80 1.36 -26.67
C ARG A 109 1.98 2.53 -27.17
N ALA A 110 1.03 2.30 -28.07
CA ALA A 110 0.17 3.36 -28.59
C ALA A 110 -0.81 3.90 -27.54
N LEU A 111 -1.05 3.16 -26.46
CA LEU A 111 -1.89 3.54 -25.33
C LEU A 111 -1.09 4.13 -24.15
N GLN A 112 0.24 4.14 -24.24
CA GLN A 112 1.13 4.63 -23.18
C GLN A 112 1.42 6.12 -23.36
N GLU A 113 0.62 6.95 -22.70
CA GLU A 113 0.90 8.37 -22.55
C GLU A 113 1.94 8.60 -21.45
N THR A 114 3.03 9.32 -21.78
CA THR A 114 4.12 9.62 -20.84
C THR A 114 3.62 10.33 -19.58
N ASP A 115 2.67 11.27 -19.73
CA ASP A 115 2.09 12.02 -18.62
C ASP A 115 1.29 11.12 -17.68
N ALA A 116 0.50 10.19 -18.24
CA ALA A 116 -0.26 9.23 -17.44
C ALA A 116 0.66 8.30 -16.65
N MET A 117 1.78 7.89 -17.25
CA MET A 117 2.75 7.01 -16.60
C MET A 117 3.50 7.70 -15.46
N LEU A 118 3.85 8.98 -15.64
CA LEU A 118 4.48 9.79 -14.61
C LEU A 118 3.53 10.08 -13.45
N LEU A 119 2.26 10.37 -13.74
CA LEU A 119 1.21 10.53 -12.73
C LEU A 119 0.99 9.23 -11.94
N LEU A 120 0.91 8.08 -12.62
CA LEU A 120 0.82 6.77 -11.98
C LEU A 120 1.99 6.51 -11.03
N GLY A 121 3.22 6.75 -11.49
CA GLY A 121 4.41 6.62 -10.64
C GLY A 121 4.36 7.53 -9.42
N GLY A 122 3.95 8.79 -9.60
CA GLY A 122 3.76 9.74 -8.51
C GLY A 122 2.72 9.27 -7.48
N VAL A 123 1.57 8.77 -7.94
CA VAL A 123 0.51 8.22 -7.08
C VAL A 123 0.99 6.99 -6.32
N VAL A 124 1.71 6.07 -6.97
CA VAL A 124 2.26 4.86 -6.31
C VAL A 124 3.24 5.24 -5.21
N VAL A 125 4.13 6.22 -5.46
CA VAL A 125 5.07 6.70 -4.44
C VAL A 125 4.35 7.36 -3.27
N LEU A 126 3.39 8.23 -3.57
CA LEU A 126 2.61 8.92 -2.56
C LEU A 126 1.83 7.91 -1.70
N LEU A 127 1.16 6.93 -2.32
CA LEU A 127 0.44 5.88 -1.61
C LEU A 127 1.36 4.97 -0.79
N GLY A 128 2.52 4.57 -1.32
CA GLY A 128 3.47 3.72 -0.59
C GLY A 128 4.00 4.40 0.66
N VAL A 129 4.35 5.69 0.57
CA VAL A 129 4.78 6.49 1.72
C VAL A 129 3.62 6.69 2.70
N LEU A 130 2.43 7.07 2.22
CA LEU A 130 1.25 7.25 3.08
C LEU A 130 0.90 5.97 3.84
N VAL A 131 0.84 4.82 3.16
CA VAL A 131 0.52 3.53 3.79
C VAL A 131 1.58 3.17 4.84
N GLY A 132 2.87 3.35 4.54
CA GLY A 132 3.95 3.09 5.50
C GLY A 132 3.88 3.98 6.74
N VAL A 133 3.62 5.29 6.55
CA VAL A 133 3.49 6.25 7.66
C VAL A 133 2.21 6.01 8.45
N LEU A 134 1.07 5.79 7.81
CA LEU A 134 -0.22 5.58 8.48
C LEU A 134 -0.22 4.27 9.28
N SER A 135 0.31 3.19 8.70
CA SER A 135 0.44 1.90 9.39
C SER A 135 1.31 2.02 10.64
N THR A 136 2.46 2.68 10.53
CA THR A 136 3.35 2.90 11.69
C THR A 136 2.76 3.87 12.72
N LEU A 137 2.07 4.93 12.29
CA LEU A 137 1.35 5.85 13.19
C LEU A 137 0.29 5.12 14.00
N GLN A 138 -0.60 4.39 13.32
CA GLN A 138 -1.72 3.70 13.97
C GLN A 138 -1.21 2.69 15.01
N SER A 139 -0.17 1.94 14.66
CA SER A 139 0.42 0.96 15.56
C SER A 139 1.15 1.60 16.75
N VAL A 140 1.93 2.66 16.53
CA VAL A 140 2.63 3.37 17.61
C VAL A 140 1.65 4.08 18.53
N GLU A 141 0.63 4.75 17.99
CA GLU A 141 -0.38 5.47 18.78
C GLU A 141 -1.21 4.52 19.64
N ARG A 142 -1.62 3.38 19.08
CA ARG A 142 -2.30 2.33 19.85
C ARG A 142 -1.44 1.85 21.02
N TYR A 143 -0.14 1.67 20.81
CA TYR A 143 0.74 1.15 21.86
C TYR A 143 1.11 2.21 22.90
N LEU A 144 1.36 3.45 22.49
CA LEU A 144 1.72 4.53 23.40
C LEU A 144 0.55 4.95 24.31
N ARG A 145 -0.69 4.76 23.85
CA ARG A 145 -1.90 4.92 24.68
C ARG A 145 -2.10 3.80 25.70
N LEU A 146 -1.49 2.62 25.48
CA LEU A 146 -1.58 1.45 26.37
C LEU A 146 -0.42 1.38 27.39
N SER A 147 0.61 2.23 27.29
CA SER A 147 1.90 1.98 27.96
C SER A 147 2.20 2.85 29.19
N LEU A 148 1.21 3.32 29.95
CA LEU A 148 1.49 3.97 31.24
C LEU A 148 0.76 3.35 32.45
N ASP A 149 -0.41 2.72 32.29
CA ASP A 149 -1.16 2.16 33.42
C ASP A 149 -1.29 0.62 33.44
N GLU A 150 -0.94 -0.11 32.36
CA GLU A 150 -1.09 -1.58 32.30
C GLU A 150 0.26 -2.35 32.26
N LEU A 151 1.39 -1.66 32.44
CA LEU A 151 2.67 -2.33 32.68
C LEU A 151 2.98 -2.50 34.18
N TYR A 152 1.95 -2.35 35.02
CA TYR A 152 1.91 -2.78 36.41
C TYR A 152 0.67 -3.65 36.62
#